data_AF-A0A7Y6AFK7-F1
#
_entry.id   AF-A0A7Y6AFK7-F1
#
_cell.length_a   1.000
_cell.length_b   1.000
_cell.length_c   1.000
_cell.angle_alpha   90.00
_cell.angle_beta   90.00
_cell.angle_gamma   90.00
#
_symmetry.space_group_name_H-M   'P 1'
#
loop_
_entity.id
_entity.type
_entity.pdbx_description
1 polymer ?
#
loop_
_entity_poly.entity_id
_entity_poly.type
_entity_poly.pdbx_seq_one_letter_code
_entity_poly.pdbx_strand_id
1 'polypeptide(L)'
;MTAANPVVGPDGHVDVDVLSELVEGLLDDAARAEAEAHIAACDDCRETYAALVEVRDLLGAQPAEPMPEDVYAGIQSALADAARQDAPPAEPRPLDLGALPPPSPPSRPERPSAAP
;
A
#
# COMPACT_ATOMS: atom_id res chain seq x y z
N MET A 1 -20.43 4.48 17.46
CA MET A 1 -20.68 3.35 18.39
C MET A 1 -19.40 2.54 18.39
N THR A 2 -18.53 2.78 19.37
CA THR A 2 -17.46 1.83 19.69
C THR A 2 -17.42 1.82 21.20
N ALA A 3 -17.99 0.78 21.80
CA ALA A 3 -17.58 0.44 23.14
C ALA A 3 -16.13 0.00 23.00
N ALA A 4 -15.20 0.68 23.68
CA ALA A 4 -13.84 0.18 23.80
C ALA A 4 -13.96 -1.16 24.52
N ASN A 5 -13.81 -2.26 23.78
CA ASN A 5 -13.73 -3.58 24.37
C ASN A 5 -12.43 -3.61 25.20
N PRO A 6 -12.44 -4.05 26.47
CA PRO A 6 -11.20 -4.23 27.21
C PRO A 6 -10.23 -5.12 26.41
N VAL A 7 -8.98 -4.66 26.27
CA VAL A 7 -7.94 -5.39 25.53
C VAL A 7 -7.66 -6.74 26.17
N VAL A 8 -7.59 -6.78 27.50
CA VAL A 8 -7.41 -8.01 28.28
C VAL A 8 -8.75 -8.47 28.86
N GLY A 9 -9.11 -9.71 28.53
CA GLY A 9 -10.29 -10.39 29.02
C GLY A 9 -10.21 -10.82 30.49
N PRO A 10 -11.32 -11.32 31.05
CA PRO A 10 -11.41 -11.74 32.45
C PRO A 10 -10.58 -12.99 32.79
N ASP A 11 -10.19 -13.76 31.78
CA ASP A 11 -9.26 -14.89 31.85
C ASP A 11 -7.79 -14.46 31.88
N GLY A 12 -7.51 -13.16 31.75
CA GLY A 12 -6.17 -12.59 31.86
C GLY A 12 -5.38 -12.62 30.56
N HIS A 13 -6.01 -12.97 29.44
CA HIS A 13 -5.42 -12.96 28.11
C HIS A 13 -6.05 -11.87 27.24
N VAL A 14 -5.38 -11.50 26.14
CA VAL A 14 -5.98 -10.62 25.14
C VAL A 14 -7.16 -11.34 24.49
N ASP A 15 -8.28 -10.64 24.35
CA ASP A 15 -9.46 -11.19 23.68
C ASP A 15 -9.13 -11.55 22.22
N VAL A 16 -9.68 -12.67 21.73
CA VAL A 16 -9.40 -13.16 20.37
C VAL A 16 -9.89 -12.19 19.30
N ASP A 17 -10.99 -11.48 19.54
CA ASP A 17 -11.48 -10.44 18.64
C ASP A 17 -10.46 -9.29 18.54
N VAL A 18 -9.87 -8.88 19.68
CA VAL A 18 -8.82 -7.85 19.72
C VAL A 18 -7.54 -8.32 19.03
N LEU A 19 -7.13 -9.58 19.23
CA LEU A 19 -5.99 -10.15 18.50
C LEU A 19 -6.24 -10.19 16.99
N SER A 20 -7.47 -10.50 16.57
CA SER A 20 -7.85 -10.50 15.16
C SER A 20 -7.84 -9.09 14.58
N GLU A 21 -8.41 -8.11 15.28
CA GLU A 21 -8.35 -6.69 14.91
C GLU A 21 -6.92 -6.17 14.83
N LEU A 22 -6.02 -6.64 15.71
CA LEU A 22 -4.59 -6.33 15.66
C LEU A 22 -3.93 -6.90 14.38
N VAL A 23 -4.21 -8.15 14.04
CA VAL A 23 -3.69 -8.81 12.82
C VAL A 23 -4.17 -8.10 11.54
N GLU A 24 -5.40 -7.58 11.57
CA GLU A 24 -6.02 -6.84 10.46
C GLU A 24 -5.71 -5.32 10.47
N GLY A 25 -4.97 -4.83 11.46
CA GLY A 25 -4.58 -3.42 11.55
C GLY A 25 -5.74 -2.45 11.84
N LEU A 26 -6.77 -2.91 12.53
CA LEU A 26 -8.01 -2.16 12.80
C LEU A 26 -8.03 -1.47 14.16
N LEU A 27 -7.09 -1.80 15.06
CA LEU A 27 -6.99 -1.18 16.38
C LEU A 27 -6.49 0.26 16.32
N ASP A 28 -7.06 1.10 17.20
CA ASP A 28 -6.48 2.41 17.49
C ASP A 28 -5.10 2.29 18.17
N ASP A 29 -4.35 3.39 18.21
CA ASP A 29 -2.98 3.41 18.71
C ASP A 29 -2.85 2.96 20.17
N ALA A 30 -3.85 3.25 21.01
CA ALA A 30 -3.81 2.92 22.42
C ALA A 30 -4.06 1.42 22.64
N ALA A 31 -5.11 0.87 22.04
CA ALA A 31 -5.46 -0.55 22.13
C ALA A 31 -4.36 -1.43 21.53
N ARG A 32 -3.76 -1.00 20.40
CA ARG A 32 -2.63 -1.70 19.77
C ARG A 32 -1.43 -1.79 20.71
N ALA A 33 -1.01 -0.66 21.31
CA ALA A 33 0.14 -0.63 22.21
C ALA A 33 -0.09 -1.50 23.46
N GLU A 34 -1.31 -1.52 24.00
CA GLU A 34 -1.67 -2.38 25.13
C GLU A 34 -1.62 -3.86 24.76
N ALA A 35 -2.19 -4.24 23.60
CA ALA A 35 -2.17 -5.63 23.12
C ALA A 35 -0.75 -6.10 22.82
N GLU A 36 0.07 -5.29 22.14
CA GLU A 36 1.47 -5.59 21.85
C GLU A 36 2.30 -5.76 23.13
N ALA A 37 2.07 -4.93 24.15
CA ALA A 37 2.74 -5.07 25.44
C ALA A 37 2.36 -6.39 26.15
N HIS A 38 1.09 -6.80 26.08
CA HIS A 38 0.66 -8.08 26.63
C HIS A 38 1.24 -9.26 25.86
N ILE A 39 1.21 -9.23 24.52
CA ILE A 39 1.82 -10.24 23.66
C ILE A 39 3.33 -10.33 23.92
N ALA A 40 4.02 -9.23 24.26
CA ALA A 40 5.42 -9.29 24.65
C ALA A 40 5.67 -9.96 26.01
N ALA A 41 4.67 -10.08 26.88
CA ALA A 41 4.78 -10.67 28.20
C ALA A 41 4.17 -12.09 28.35
N CYS A 42 3.18 -12.46 27.54
CA CYS A 42 2.43 -13.71 27.67
C CYS A 42 2.71 -14.70 26.52
N ASP A 43 3.18 -15.91 26.85
CA ASP A 43 3.47 -16.96 25.85
C ASP A 43 2.22 -17.45 25.12
N ASP A 44 1.10 -17.65 25.83
CA ASP A 44 -0.15 -18.13 25.24
C ASP A 44 -0.72 -17.13 24.22
N CYS A 45 -0.62 -15.83 24.51
CA CYS A 45 -1.01 -14.78 23.56
C CYS A 45 -0.06 -14.67 22.38
N ARG A 46 1.26 -14.91 22.55
CA ARG A 46 2.19 -15.01 21.41
C ARG A 46 1.83 -16.14 20.48
N GLU A 47 1.55 -17.32 21.03
CA GLU A 47 1.19 -18.51 20.26
C GLU A 47 -0.11 -18.26 19.48
N THR A 48 -1.13 -17.73 20.16
CA THR A 48 -2.42 -17.42 19.53
C THR A 48 -2.27 -16.37 18.42
N TYR A 49 -1.53 -15.29 18.68
CA TYR A 49 -1.26 -14.27 17.67
C TYR A 49 -0.52 -14.83 16.45
N ALA A 50 0.51 -15.65 16.67
CA ALA A 50 1.28 -16.29 15.60
C ALA A 50 0.39 -17.22 14.75
N ALA A 51 -0.50 -17.99 15.37
CA ALA A 51 -1.45 -18.84 14.68
C ALA A 51 -2.43 -18.03 13.80
N LEU A 52 -2.94 -16.89 14.31
CA LEU A 52 -3.81 -16.01 13.52
C LEU A 52 -3.08 -15.39 12.32
N VAL A 53 -1.84 -14.96 12.51
CA VAL A 53 -0.97 -14.46 11.43
C VAL A 53 -0.74 -15.55 10.37
N GLU A 54 -0.45 -16.78 10.78
CA GLU A 54 -0.27 -17.91 9.87
C GLU A 54 -1.54 -18.18 9.04
N VAL A 55 -2.71 -18.21 9.68
CA VAL A 55 -3.99 -18.42 8.98
C VAL A 55 -4.25 -17.32 7.97
N ARG A 56 -4.03 -16.06 8.33
CA ARG A 56 -4.16 -14.92 7.40
C ARG A 56 -3.23 -15.08 6.20
N ASP A 57 -1.98 -15.46 6.42
CA ASP A 57 -0.99 -15.61 5.35
C ASP A 57 -1.35 -16.77 4.41
N LEU A 58 -1.81 -17.90 4.96
CA LEU A 58 -2.28 -19.05 4.17
C LEU A 58 -3.47 -18.67 3.28
N LEU A 59 -4.44 -17.92 3.84
CA LEU A 59 -5.60 -17.46 3.08
C LEU A 59 -5.22 -16.41 2.02
N GLY A 60 -4.30 -15.50 2.35
CA GLY A 60 -3.81 -14.48 1.43
C GLY A 60 -2.97 -15.03 0.28
N ALA A 61 -2.40 -16.22 0.43
CA ALA A 61 -1.66 -16.91 -0.63
C ALA A 61 -2.55 -17.61 -1.68
N GLN A 62 -3.87 -17.67 -1.45
CA GLN A 62 -4.77 -18.27 -2.41
C GLN A 62 -4.79 -17.44 -3.71
N PRO A 63 -4.69 -18.05 -4.92
CA PRO A 63 -4.81 -17.33 -6.18
C PRO A 63 -6.05 -16.45 -6.22
N ALA A 64 -5.84 -15.16 -6.44
CA ALA A 64 -6.90 -14.21 -6.68
C ALA A 64 -7.45 -14.36 -8.11
N GLU A 65 -8.77 -14.27 -8.25
CA GLU A 65 -9.38 -14.08 -9.56
C GLU A 65 -8.93 -12.74 -10.16
N PRO A 66 -8.75 -12.65 -11.49
CA PRO A 66 -8.36 -11.39 -12.10
C PRO A 66 -9.45 -10.34 -11.88
N MET A 67 -9.02 -9.14 -11.47
CA MET A 67 -9.92 -8.00 -11.33
C MET A 67 -10.56 -7.67 -12.70
N PRO A 68 -11.89 -7.47 -12.76
CA PRO A 68 -12.56 -7.03 -13.98
C PRO A 68 -12.00 -5.71 -14.52
N GLU A 69 -11.90 -5.59 -15.85
CA GLU A 69 -11.26 -4.44 -16.50
C GLU A 69 -12.01 -3.12 -16.27
N ASP A 70 -13.33 -3.16 -16.22
CA ASP A 70 -14.19 -2.02 -15.92
C ASP A 70 -14.00 -1.51 -14.49
N VAL A 71 -13.85 -2.43 -13.52
CA VAL A 71 -13.54 -2.09 -12.13
C VAL A 71 -12.17 -1.43 -12.03
N TYR A 72 -11.14 -2.02 -12.65
CA TYR A 72 -9.80 -1.43 -12.67
C TYR A 72 -9.81 -0.03 -13.31
N ALA A 73 -10.42 0.11 -14.49
CA ALA A 73 -10.52 1.39 -15.18
C ALA A 73 -11.26 2.44 -14.34
N GLY A 74 -12.34 2.04 -13.64
CA GLY A 74 -13.07 2.89 -12.72
C GLY A 74 -12.21 3.41 -11.56
N ILE A 75 -11.43 2.52 -10.92
CA ILE A 75 -10.51 2.89 -9.84
C ILE A 75 -9.44 3.87 -10.34
N GLN A 76 -8.83 3.58 -11.50
CA GLN A 76 -7.81 4.45 -12.07
C GLN A 76 -8.36 5.84 -12.45
N SER A 77 -9.59 5.90 -12.96
CA SER A 77 -10.26 7.18 -13.24
C SER A 77 -10.50 7.97 -11.96
N ALA A 78 -11.06 7.33 -10.92
CA ALA A 78 -11.34 7.99 -9.65
C ALA A 78 -10.05 8.51 -8.99
N LEU A 79 -8.95 7.77 -9.07
CA LEU A 79 -7.66 8.20 -8.53
C LEU A 79 -7.08 9.39 -9.32
N ALA A 80 -7.21 9.41 -10.65
CA ALA A 80 -6.81 10.55 -11.46
C ALA A 80 -7.63 11.81 -11.16
N ASP A 81 -8.93 11.65 -10.89
CA ASP A 81 -9.80 12.74 -10.43
C ASP A 81 -9.36 13.27 -9.07
N ALA A 82 -9.13 12.39 -8.09
CA ALA A 82 -8.66 12.77 -6.76
C ALA A 82 -7.32 13.50 -6.81
N ALA A 83 -6.37 13.02 -7.63
CA ALA A 83 -5.08 13.68 -7.82
C ALA A 83 -5.21 15.11 -8.40
N ARG A 84 -6.20 15.34 -9.28
CA ARG A 84 -6.49 16.69 -9.79
C ARG A 84 -7.11 17.61 -8.75
N GLN A 85 -7.89 17.06 -7.83
CA GLN A 85 -8.53 17.82 -6.75
C GLN A 85 -7.53 18.20 -5.64
N ASP A 86 -6.63 17.29 -5.30
CA ASP A 86 -5.60 17.50 -4.28
C ASP A 86 -4.40 18.31 -4.79
N ALA A 87 -4.30 18.49 -6.12
CA ALA A 87 -3.26 19.30 -6.72
C ALA A 87 -3.33 20.74 -6.17
N PRO A 88 -2.22 21.26 -5.59
CA PRO A 88 -2.17 22.68 -5.25
C PRO A 88 -2.38 23.52 -6.51
N PRO A 89 -2.87 24.77 -6.38
CA PRO A 89 -3.00 25.66 -7.53
C PRO A 89 -1.68 25.69 -8.29
N ALA A 90 -1.76 25.48 -9.61
CA ALA A 90 -0.59 25.38 -10.46
C ALA A 90 0.19 26.71 -10.44
N GLU A 91 1.19 26.79 -9.57
CA GLU A 91 2.23 27.80 -9.72
C GLU A 91 3.01 27.44 -10.99
N PRO A 92 3.23 28.38 -11.92
CA PRO A 92 3.97 28.12 -13.14
C PRO A 92 5.40 27.71 -12.77
N ARG A 93 5.68 26.40 -12.80
CA ARG A 93 7.05 25.89 -12.74
C ARG A 93 7.75 26.37 -14.00
N PRO A 94 8.84 27.16 -13.89
CA PRO A 94 9.64 27.51 -15.05
C PRO A 94 10.07 26.21 -15.73
N LEU A 95 9.73 26.06 -17.01
CA LEU A 95 10.36 25.03 -17.84
C LEU A 95 11.85 25.35 -17.86
N ASP A 96 12.67 24.45 -17.32
CA ASP A 96 14.13 24.59 -17.45
C ASP A 96 14.51 24.16 -18.89
N LEU A 97 14.48 25.14 -19.80
CA LEU A 97 14.90 24.96 -21.20
C LEU A 97 16.41 24.68 -21.35
N GLY A 98 17.19 24.67 -20.25
CA GLY A 98 18.63 24.38 -20.27
C GLY A 98 18.96 22.88 -20.28
N ALA A 99 18.00 22.00 -19.97
CA ALA A 99 18.22 20.55 -19.90
C ALA A 99 17.84 19.77 -21.16
N LEU A 100 17.30 20.43 -22.19
CA LEU A 100 17.02 19.78 -23.47
C LEU A 100 18.35 19.51 -24.21
N PRO A 101 18.65 18.25 -24.58
CA PRO A 101 19.81 17.98 -25.43
C PRO A 101 19.62 18.74 -26.76
N PRO A 102 20.67 19.35 -27.33
CA PRO A 102 20.55 20.09 -28.58
C PRO A 102 20.03 19.15 -29.68
N PRO A 103 19.21 19.66 -30.61
CA PRO A 103 18.69 18.84 -31.70
C PRO A 103 19.86 18.25 -32.50
N SER A 104 19.80 16.95 -32.77
CA SER A 104 20.81 16.26 -33.58
C SER A 104 20.95 16.94 -34.95
N PRO A 105 22.17 17.20 -35.43
CA PRO A 105 22.37 17.80 -36.74
C PRO A 105 21.85 16.87 -37.86
N PRO A 106 21.37 17.42 -38.98
CA PRO A 106 20.84 16.60 -40.07
C PRO A 106 21.95 15.73 -40.69
N SER A 107 21.67 14.44 -40.85
CA SER A 107 22.56 13.50 -41.54
C SER A 107 22.78 13.94 -42.99
N ARG A 108 24.03 14.17 -43.37
CA ARG A 108 24.40 14.49 -44.74
C ARG A 108 24.20 13.22 -45.60
N PRO A 109 23.51 13.30 -46.75
CA PRO A 109 23.38 12.15 -47.63
C PRO A 109 24.77 11.72 -48.13
N GLU A 110 25.08 10.43 -47.97
CA GLU A 110 26.30 9.84 -48.53
C GLU A 110 26.25 9.91 -50.06
N ARG A 111 27.31 10.45 -50.66
CA ARG A 111 27.47 10.41 -52.12
C ARG A 111 27.80 8.96 -52.51
N PRO A 112 27.06 8.35 -53.44
CA PRO A 112 27.37 7.01 -53.91
C PRO A 112 28.78 6.99 -54.53
N SER A 113 29.60 6.07 -54.04
CA SER A 113 30.93 5.78 -54.58
C SER A 113 30.77 5.12 -55.95
N ALA A 114 31.20 5.81 -57.01
CA ALA A 114 31.34 5.22 -58.33
C ALA A 114 32.56 4.29 -58.33
N ALA A 115 32.32 2.99 -58.49
CA ALA A 115 33.35 1.99 -58.73
C ALA A 115 33.70 1.94 -60.24
N PRO A 116 34.95 1.61 -60.60
CA PRO A 116 35.39 1.51 -62.00
C PRO A 116 34.85 0.28 -62.72
#